data_AF-A0A7S1GCD9-F1
#
_entry.id   AF-A0A7S1GCD9-F1
#
_cell.length_a   1.000
_cell.length_b   1.000
_cell.length_c   1.000
_cell.angle_alpha   90.00
_cell.angle_beta   90.00
_cell.angle_gamma   90.00
#
_symmetry.space_group_name_H-M   'P 1'
#
loop_
_entity.id
_entity.type
_entity.pdbx_description
1 polymer ?
#
loop_
_entity_poly.entity_id
_entity_poly.type
_entity_poly.pdbx_seq_one_letter_code
_entity_poly.pdbx_strand_id
1 'polypeptide(L)'
;GGVAAAPPRGLAASVAVVATQALPLAPVLTAGAVRTREWLLTNTGKLAWEGASVAFIGGDTLPFAHPGSKLPLPPHVAVGATVRVAVTFEVPSARRAYLRRYRVVTADGRAFGDELRLGFGVVRAEG
;
A
#
# COMPACT_ATOMS: atom_id res chain seq x y z
N GLY A 1 9.93 1.56 -48.97
CA GLY A 1 10.06 0.58 -47.89
C GLY A 1 10.48 1.30 -46.64
N GLY A 2 9.53 1.63 -45.76
CA GLY A 2 9.81 2.26 -44.48
C GLY A 2 9.82 1.17 -43.40
N VAL A 3 11.00 0.84 -42.89
CA VAL A 3 11.10 0.12 -41.62
C VAL A 3 10.68 1.09 -40.53
N ALA A 4 9.44 0.95 -40.07
CA ALA A 4 8.96 1.63 -38.88
C ALA A 4 9.86 1.21 -37.71
N ALA A 5 10.68 2.13 -37.24
CA ALA A 5 11.41 1.98 -35.99
C ALA A 5 10.40 1.71 -34.89
N ALA A 6 10.43 0.50 -34.32
CA ALA A 6 9.72 0.21 -33.10
C ALA A 6 10.19 1.21 -32.03
N PRO A 7 9.29 1.85 -31.26
CA PRO A 7 9.71 2.69 -30.16
C PRO A 7 10.56 1.83 -29.21
N PRO A 8 11.63 2.37 -28.60
CA PRO A 8 12.39 1.62 -27.62
C PRO A 8 11.43 1.18 -26.52
N ARG A 9 11.49 -0.10 -26.14
CA ARG A 9 10.73 -0.68 -25.01
C ARG A 9 11.06 0.14 -23.75
N GLY A 10 10.26 1.18 -23.52
CA GLY A 10 10.54 2.19 -22.53
C GLY A 10 10.54 1.61 -21.14
N LEU A 11 11.71 1.63 -20.49
CA LEU A 11 11.93 2.09 -19.12
C LEU A 11 11.08 1.51 -17.96
N ALA A 12 10.33 0.43 -18.18
CA ALA A 12 9.23 0.05 -17.30
C ALA A 12 9.63 -0.70 -16.01
N ALA A 13 10.92 -0.97 -15.74
CA ALA A 13 11.30 -1.83 -14.60
C ALA A 13 12.63 -1.50 -13.88
N SER A 14 13.31 -0.38 -14.14
CA SER A 14 14.68 -0.18 -13.61
C SER A 14 14.83 0.75 -12.40
N VAL A 15 13.77 1.37 -11.87
CA VAL A 15 14.00 2.62 -11.11
C VAL A 15 13.15 2.91 -9.85
N ALA A 16 12.22 2.05 -9.44
CA ALA A 16 11.47 2.27 -8.20
C ALA A 16 11.36 0.96 -7.40
N VAL A 17 12.17 0.85 -6.34
CA VAL A 17 12.14 -0.27 -5.41
C VAL A 17 11.66 0.26 -4.06
N VAL A 18 10.72 -0.46 -3.46
CA VAL A 18 10.13 -0.14 -2.16
C VAL A 18 10.49 -1.28 -1.23
N ALA A 19 11.23 -1.00 -0.16
CA ALA A 19 11.28 -1.91 0.98
C ALA A 19 10.12 -1.57 1.93
N THR A 20 9.31 -2.57 2.25
CA THR A 20 8.16 -2.44 3.15
C THR A 20 8.44 -3.11 4.49
N GLN A 21 8.32 -2.35 5.57
CA GLN A 21 8.29 -2.90 6.92
C GLN A 21 6.93 -2.60 7.56
N ALA A 22 6.16 -3.65 7.85
CA ALA A 22 4.96 -3.49 8.67
C ALA A 22 5.34 -3.23 10.12
N LEU A 23 4.70 -2.24 10.75
CA LEU A 23 4.78 -2.10 12.20
C LEU A 23 3.88 -3.15 12.89
N PRO A 24 4.20 -3.55 14.13
CA PRO A 24 3.43 -4.55 14.85
C PRO A 24 1.93 -4.20 14.90
N LEU A 25 1.10 -5.17 14.51
CA LEU A 25 -0.35 -5.16 14.68
C LEU A 25 -0.73 -6.49 15.32
N ALA A 26 -1.65 -6.47 16.29
CA ALA A 26 -2.14 -7.70 16.88
C ALA A 26 -2.75 -8.62 15.80
N PRO A 27 -2.42 -9.92 15.79
CA PRO A 27 -2.90 -10.85 14.76
C PRO A 27 -4.41 -11.11 14.86
N VAL A 28 -5.01 -10.81 16.03
CA VAL A 28 -6.43 -10.94 16.31
C VAL A 28 -6.91 -9.64 16.94
N LEU A 29 -8.03 -9.12 16.45
CA LEU A 29 -8.61 -7.85 16.87
C LEU A 29 -10.06 -8.04 17.32
N THR A 30 -10.50 -7.21 18.26
CA THR A 30 -11.88 -7.17 18.76
C THR A 30 -12.78 -6.40 17.79
N ALA A 31 -13.94 -6.97 17.46
CA ALA A 31 -14.96 -6.30 16.65
C ALA A 31 -15.32 -4.90 17.17
N GLY A 32 -15.58 -3.95 16.27
CA GLY A 32 -15.94 -2.55 16.58
C GLY A 32 -14.77 -1.68 17.04
N ALA A 33 -13.59 -2.25 17.29
CA ALA A 33 -12.42 -1.45 17.64
C ALA A 33 -11.92 -0.65 16.42
N VAL A 34 -11.58 0.62 16.62
CA VAL A 34 -10.82 1.39 15.64
C VAL A 34 -9.33 1.07 15.80
N ARG A 35 -8.69 0.74 14.69
CA ARG A 35 -7.28 0.33 14.61
C ARG A 35 -6.57 1.02 13.48
N THR A 36 -5.26 1.14 13.61
CA THR A 36 -4.39 1.71 12.60
C THR A 36 -3.37 0.66 12.19
N ARG A 37 -3.20 0.45 10.89
CA ARG A 37 -2.08 -0.29 10.33
C ARG A 37 -1.09 0.68 9.74
N GLU A 38 0.16 0.55 10.16
CA GLU A 38 1.26 1.37 9.70
C GLU A 38 2.32 0.54 8.98
N TRP A 39 2.93 1.13 7.97
CA TRP A 39 4.10 0.60 7.29
C TRP A 39 5.16 1.70 7.12
N LEU A 40 6.41 1.30 7.16
CA LEU A 40 7.55 2.10 6.72
C LEU A 40 7.89 1.68 5.29
N LEU A 41 7.99 2.67 4.40
CA LEU A 41 8.34 2.50 3.00
C LEU A 41 9.66 3.20 2.75
N THR A 42 10.67 2.45 2.34
CA THR A 42 11.98 3.03 1.97
C THR A 42 12.13 3.02 0.46
N ASN A 43 12.49 4.17 -0.11
CA ASN A 43 12.87 4.25 -1.52
C ASN A 43 14.27 3.68 -1.73
N THR A 44 14.35 2.43 -2.16
CA THR A 44 15.60 1.75 -2.50
C THR A 44 15.85 1.72 -4.01
N GLY A 45 15.06 2.49 -4.77
CA GLY A 45 15.20 2.65 -6.22
C GLY A 45 16.38 3.53 -6.61
N LYS A 46 16.44 3.91 -7.90
CA LYS A 46 17.48 4.83 -8.42
C LYS A 46 16.94 6.23 -8.75
N LEU A 47 15.63 6.46 -8.66
CA LEU A 47 15.01 7.79 -8.76
C LEU A 47 14.15 8.07 -7.54
N ALA A 48 13.98 9.36 -7.26
CA ALA A 48 12.99 9.83 -6.31
C ALA A 48 11.57 9.45 -6.77
N TRP A 49 10.67 9.24 -5.82
CA TRP A 49 9.26 9.10 -6.11
C TRP A 49 8.62 10.48 -6.16
N GLU A 50 8.07 10.84 -7.31
CA GLU A 50 7.36 12.11 -7.52
C GLU A 50 5.85 11.84 -7.63
N GLY A 51 5.07 12.45 -6.74
CA GLY A 51 3.60 12.33 -6.71
C GLY A 51 3.10 10.90 -6.50
N ALA A 52 3.92 10.03 -5.90
CA ALA A 52 3.52 8.67 -5.60
C ALA A 52 2.48 8.60 -4.49
N SER A 53 1.73 7.51 -4.45
CA SER A 53 0.71 7.24 -3.44
C SER A 53 0.53 5.74 -3.26
N VAL A 54 -0.23 5.31 -2.25
CA VAL A 54 -0.52 3.88 -2.04
C VAL A 54 -1.96 3.59 -2.44
N ALA A 55 -2.16 2.66 -3.38
CA ALA A 55 -3.48 2.27 -3.86
C ALA A 55 -3.89 0.91 -3.31
N PHE A 56 -5.19 0.75 -3.04
CA PHE A 56 -5.79 -0.56 -2.78
C PHE A 56 -5.80 -1.38 -4.08
N ILE A 57 -5.30 -2.62 -4.02
CA ILE A 57 -5.20 -3.51 -5.19
C ILE A 57 -6.02 -4.81 -5.04
N GLY A 58 -6.71 -4.99 -3.90
CA GLY A 58 -7.65 -6.08 -3.71
C GLY A 58 -7.67 -6.67 -2.30
N GLY A 59 -8.57 -7.64 -2.10
CA GLY A 59 -8.89 -8.23 -0.80
C GLY A 59 -10.19 -7.67 -0.22
N ASP A 60 -10.34 -7.75 1.09
CA ASP A 60 -11.55 -7.33 1.78
C ASP A 60 -11.70 -5.80 1.80
N THR A 61 -12.94 -5.33 1.84
CA THR A 61 -13.26 -3.95 2.20
C THR A 61 -13.46 -3.87 3.71
N LEU A 62 -12.98 -2.79 4.33
CA LEU A 62 -13.14 -2.55 5.76
C LEU A 62 -13.85 -1.21 5.98
N PRO A 63 -14.71 -1.08 7.00
CA PRO A 63 -15.32 0.18 7.36
C PRO A 63 -14.25 1.25 7.68
N PHE A 64 -14.53 2.49 7.30
CA PHE A 64 -13.65 3.67 7.35
C PHE A 64 -12.37 3.63 6.52
N ALA A 65 -11.90 2.46 6.10
CA ALA A 65 -10.72 2.36 5.25
C ALA A 65 -11.11 2.37 3.78
N HIS A 66 -11.21 3.59 3.24
CA HIS A 66 -11.71 3.91 1.89
C HIS A 66 -11.13 2.98 0.79
N PRO A 67 -11.94 2.13 0.15
CA PRO A 67 -11.48 1.21 -0.89
C PRO A 67 -11.19 1.86 -2.25
N GLY A 68 -11.45 3.16 -2.42
CA GLY A 68 -11.14 3.93 -3.63
C GLY A 68 -10.12 5.06 -3.44
N SER A 69 -9.77 5.41 -2.19
CA SER A 69 -8.85 6.52 -1.93
C SER A 69 -7.42 6.02 -1.88
N LYS A 70 -6.56 6.67 -2.65
CA LYS A 70 -5.11 6.53 -2.53
C LYS A 70 -4.69 7.08 -1.16
N LEU A 71 -3.85 6.35 -0.43
CA LEU A 71 -3.20 6.88 0.76
C LEU A 71 -2.08 7.82 0.30
N PRO A 72 -2.03 9.05 0.83
CA PRO A 72 -1.04 10.01 0.40
C PRO A 72 0.35 9.59 0.87
N LEU A 73 1.34 9.82 0.02
CA LEU A 73 2.74 9.94 0.41
C LEU A 73 3.17 11.40 0.25
N PRO A 74 4.31 11.82 0.82
CA PRO A 74 4.90 13.10 0.49
C PRO A 74 5.04 13.26 -1.04
N PRO A 75 4.85 14.47 -1.59
CA PRO A 75 4.90 14.70 -3.04
C PRO A 75 6.27 14.35 -3.64
N HIS A 76 7.32 14.36 -2.84
CA HIS A 76 8.67 13.97 -3.21
C HIS A 76 9.25 13.02 -2.14
N VAL A 77 9.74 11.85 -2.56
CA VAL A 77 10.46 10.91 -1.70
C VAL A 77 11.81 10.57 -2.33
N ALA A 78 12.87 11.18 -1.81
CA ALA A 78 14.24 10.99 -2.30
C ALA A 78 14.70 9.52 -2.23
N VAL A 79 15.71 9.17 -3.03
CA VAL A 79 16.38 7.87 -2.93
C VAL A 79 16.99 7.71 -1.55
N GLY A 80 16.78 6.56 -0.93
CA GLY A 80 17.18 6.24 0.45
C GLY A 80 16.24 6.76 1.54
N ALA A 81 15.29 7.64 1.20
CA ALA A 81 14.34 8.16 2.20
C ALA A 81 13.35 7.09 2.63
N THR A 82 12.95 7.16 3.91
CA THR A 82 11.90 6.31 4.48
C THR A 82 10.71 7.16 4.88
N VAL A 83 9.51 6.74 4.47
CA VAL A 83 8.24 7.40 4.78
C VAL A 83 7.31 6.45 5.51
N ARG A 84 6.48 6.99 6.41
CA ARG A 84 5.46 6.23 7.12
C ARG A 84 4.12 6.41 6.41
N VAL A 85 3.42 5.31 6.19
CA VAL A 85 2.04 5.31 5.67
C VAL A 85 1.14 4.57 6.64
N ALA A 86 -0.08 5.08 6.82
CA ALA A 86 -1.04 4.54 7.76
C ALA A 86 -2.43 4.37 7.13
N VAL A 87 -3.15 3.34 7.55
CA VAL A 87 -4.58 3.14 7.28
C VAL A 87 -5.30 2.95 8.59
N THR A 88 -6.26 3.82 8.88
CA THR A 88 -7.20 3.65 9.99
C THR A 88 -8.45 2.92 9.49
N PHE A 89 -8.90 1.93 10.25
CA PHE A 89 -10.06 1.10 9.93
C PHE A 89 -10.82 0.71 11.20
N GLU A 90 -12.11 0.42 11.07
CA GLU A 90 -12.86 -0.28 12.12
C GLU A 90 -12.85 -1.78 11.85
N VAL A 91 -12.68 -2.55 12.92
CA VAL A 91 -12.68 -4.01 12.88
C VAL A 91 -14.12 -4.51 12.67
N PRO A 92 -14.43 -5.24 11.57
CA PRO A 92 -15.78 -5.71 11.31
C PRO A 92 -16.30 -6.68 12.37
N SER A 93 -17.61 -6.90 12.41
CA SER A 93 -18.26 -7.80 13.37
C SER A 93 -18.16 -9.30 13.00
N ALA A 94 -17.98 -9.63 11.72
CA ALA A 94 -17.93 -11.02 11.29
C ALA A 94 -16.62 -11.70 11.73
N ARG A 95 -16.75 -12.77 12.51
CA ARG A 95 -15.63 -13.55 13.04
C ARG A 95 -14.96 -14.39 11.95
N ARG A 96 -14.00 -13.79 11.24
CA ARG A 96 -13.17 -14.45 10.23
C ARG A 96 -11.81 -13.76 10.11
N ALA A 97 -10.96 -14.29 9.24
CA ALA A 97 -9.75 -13.59 8.80
C ALA A 97 -10.10 -12.56 7.71
N TYR A 98 -9.42 -11.42 7.77
CA TYR A 98 -9.48 -10.35 6.78
C TYR A 98 -8.09 -10.14 6.18
N LEU A 99 -8.05 -9.86 4.88
CA LEU A 99 -6.83 -9.49 4.18
C LEU A 99 -7.10 -8.37 3.19
N ARG A 100 -6.38 -7.26 3.33
CA ARG A 100 -6.29 -6.20 2.33
C ARG A 100 -4.88 -6.09 1.79
N ARG A 101 -4.80 -5.78 0.50
CA ARG A 101 -3.53 -5.62 -0.22
C ARG A 101 -3.48 -4.24 -0.85
N TYR A 102 -2.35 -3.59 -0.71
CA TYR A 102 -2.06 -2.29 -1.27
C TYR A 102 -0.72 -2.31 -1.99
N ARG A 103 -0.50 -1.37 -2.89
CA ARG A 103 0.79 -1.18 -3.56
C ARG A 103 1.04 0.29 -3.84
N VAL A 104 2.31 0.69 -3.86
CA VAL A 104 2.68 2.05 -4.26
C VAL A 104 2.39 2.21 -5.75
N VAL A 105 1.80 3.34 -6.12
CA VAL A 105 1.52 3.73 -7.50
C VAL A 105 2.15 5.08 -7.78
N THR A 106 2.72 5.23 -8.97
CA THR A 106 3.25 6.52 -9.46
C THR A 106 2.11 7.52 -9.67
N ALA A 107 2.46 8.79 -9.91
CA ALA A 107 1.48 9.84 -10.23
C ALA A 107 0.57 9.45 -11.42
N ASP A 108 1.12 8.79 -12.43
CA ASP A 108 0.42 8.27 -13.61
C ASP A 108 -0.27 6.90 -13.39
N GLY A 109 -0.25 6.37 -12.16
CA GLY A 109 -1.04 5.21 -11.76
C GLY A 109 -0.38 3.85 -11.97
N ARG A 110 0.90 3.79 -12.38
CA ARG A 110 1.64 2.53 -12.50
C ARG A 110 2.05 2.02 -11.13
N ALA A 111 1.70 0.77 -10.81
CA ALA A 111 2.06 0.13 -9.56
C ALA A 111 3.52 -0.36 -9.56
N PHE A 112 4.21 -0.24 -8.43
CA PHE A 112 5.59 -0.72 -8.25
C PHE A 112 5.88 -1.15 -6.81
N GLY A 113 7.01 -1.83 -6.62
CA GLY A 113 7.48 -2.28 -5.32
C GLY A 113 6.68 -3.43 -4.71
N ASP A 114 7.01 -3.74 -3.46
CA ASP A 114 6.39 -4.83 -2.72
C ASP A 114 4.94 -4.53 -2.33
N GLU A 115 4.19 -5.60 -2.07
CA GLU A 115 2.83 -5.49 -1.58
C GLU A 115 2.80 -5.11 -0.09
N LEU A 116 1.97 -4.12 0.25
CA LEU A 116 1.62 -3.80 1.62
C LEU A 116 0.40 -4.63 2.02
N ARG A 117 0.54 -5.47 3.05
CA ARG A 117 -0.54 -6.34 3.52
C ARG A 117 -1.10 -5.86 4.85
N LEU A 118 -2.43 -5.77 4.95
CA LEU A 118 -3.17 -5.64 6.20
C LEU A 118 -3.94 -6.94 6.42
N GLY A 119 -3.46 -7.78 7.32
CA GLY A 119 -4.12 -9.04 7.68
C GLY A 119 -4.35 -9.13 9.18
N PHE A 120 -5.54 -9.61 9.58
CA PHE A 120 -5.91 -9.87 10.97
C PHE A 120 -7.11 -10.83 11.05
N GLY A 121 -7.26 -11.54 12.16
CA GLY A 121 -8.48 -12.24 12.54
C GLY A 121 -9.38 -11.36 13.42
N VAL A 122 -10.67 -11.65 13.44
CA VAL A 122 -11.65 -10.99 14.32
C VAL A 122 -12.11 -11.95 15.41
N VAL A 123 -12.23 -11.44 16.64
CA VAL A 123 -12.98 -12.06 17.75
C VAL A 123 -14.15 -11.16 18.16
N ARG A 124 -15.15 -11.75 18.83
CA ARG A 124 -16.29 -10.96 19.34
C ARG A 124 -15.81 -9.92 20.35
N ALA A 125 -16.50 -8.79 20.40
CA ALA A 125 -16.40 -7.91 21.55
C ALA A 125 -16.92 -8.65 22.78
N GLU A 126 -16.13 -8.66 23.85
CA GLU A 126 -16.67 -9.03 25.15
C GLU A 126 -17.63 -7.90 25.55
N GLY A 127 -18.90 -8.27 25.72
CA GLY A 127 -19.95 -7.38 26.18
C GLY A 127 -20.08 -7.40 27.69
#